data_AF-A0AAE3X931-F1
#
_entry.id   AF-A0AAE3X931-F1
#
_cell.length_a   1.000
_cell.length_b   1.000
_cell.length_c   1.000
_cell.angle_alpha   90.00
_cell.angle_beta   90.00
_cell.angle_gamma   90.00
#
_symmetry.space_group_name_H-M   'P 1'
#
loop_
_entity.id
_entity.type
_entity.pdbx_description
1 polymer ?
#
loop_
_entity_poly.entity_id
_entity_poly.type
_entity_poly.pdbx_seq_one_letter_code
_entity_poly.pdbx_strand_id
1 'polypeptide(L)'
;MSPHHLALLITATLLSALLVLGLSLHLGWRRDAARWPHHALFFLTCAGTLISLGLAWRAGAAAWALLPALALLLSMPRTRPGRADHWQRALLSAAAFTAGALTAWGT
;
A
#
# COMPACT_ATOMS: atom_id res chain seq x y z
N MET A 1 -18.85 -11.09 4.66
CA MET A 1 -17.77 -10.08 4.64
C MET A 1 -18.22 -8.93 3.76
N SER A 2 -18.11 -7.68 4.23
CA SER A 2 -18.54 -6.53 3.43
C SER A 2 -17.59 -6.29 2.23
N PRO A 3 -18.02 -5.60 1.17
CA PRO A 3 -17.14 -5.27 0.04
C PRO A 3 -15.90 -4.46 0.44
N HIS A 4 -16.03 -3.52 1.39
CA HIS A 4 -14.89 -2.72 1.83
C HIS A 4 -13.90 -3.55 2.65
N HIS A 5 -14.38 -4.49 3.49
CA HIS A 5 -13.51 -5.43 4.21
C HIS A 5 -12.71 -6.31 3.25
N LEU A 6 -13.35 -6.85 2.20
CA LEU A 6 -12.64 -7.62 1.17
C LEU A 6 -11.57 -6.78 0.45
N ALA A 7 -11.91 -5.55 0.07
CA ALA A 7 -10.98 -4.64 -0.59
C ALA A 7 -9.76 -4.31 0.30
N LEU A 8 -9.98 -4.09 1.60
CA LEU A 8 -8.91 -3.87 2.58
C LEU A 8 -7.96 -5.07 2.66
N LEU A 9 -8.48 -6.30 2.74
CA LEU A 9 -7.67 -7.52 2.80
C LEU A 9 -6.87 -7.77 1.52
N ILE A 10 -7.49 -7.56 0.35
CA ILE A 10 -6.80 -7.68 -0.94
C ILE A 10 -5.68 -6.64 -1.01
N THR A 11 -5.96 -5.39 -0.63
CA THR A 11 -4.97 -4.32 -0.64
C THR A 11 -3.83 -4.58 0.35
N ALA A 12 -4.13 -5.12 1.54
CA ALA A 12 -3.13 -5.54 2.52
C ALA A 12 -2.21 -6.64 1.97
N THR A 13 -2.79 -7.60 1.24
CA THR A 13 -2.06 -8.69 0.59
C THR A 13 -1.12 -8.15 -0.50
N LEU A 14 -1.62 -7.25 -1.36
CA LEU A 14 -0.83 -6.60 -2.40
C LEU A 14 0.32 -5.77 -1.80
N LEU A 15 0.04 -5.00 -0.76
CA LEU A 15 1.04 -4.21 -0.04
C LEU A 15 2.11 -5.11 0.59
N SER A 16 1.71 -6.23 1.20
CA SER A 16 2.66 -7.19 1.78
C SER A 16 3.56 -7.81 0.70
N ALA A 17 2.99 -8.21 -0.43
CA ALA A 17 3.74 -8.71 -1.57
C ALA A 17 4.71 -7.65 -2.13
N LEU A 18 4.26 -6.38 -2.21
CA LEU A 18 5.09 -5.25 -2.62
C LEU A 18 6.29 -5.05 -1.70
N LEU A 19 6.10 -5.12 -0.38
CA LEU A 19 7.17 -4.99 0.61
C LEU A 19 8.18 -6.14 0.52
N VAL A 20 7.70 -7.39 0.44
CA VAL A 20 8.55 -8.58 0.30
C VAL A 20 9.40 -8.50 -0.97
N LEU A 21 8.78 -8.11 -2.09
CA LEU A 21 9.49 -7.96 -3.36
C LEU A 21 10.48 -6.78 -3.31
N GLY A 22 10.08 -5.66 -2.69
CA GLY A 22 10.95 -4.49 -2.48
C GLY A 22 12.18 -4.83 -1.64
N LEU A 23 12.02 -5.61 -0.56
CA LEU A 23 13.12 -6.11 0.26
C LEU A 23 14.04 -7.04 -0.56
N SER A 24 13.46 -7.98 -1.32
CA SER A 24 14.22 -8.90 -2.18
C SER A 24 15.07 -8.15 -3.21
N LEU A 25 14.51 -7.10 -3.83
CA LEU A 25 15.22 -6.22 -4.76
C LEU A 25 16.35 -5.45 -4.07
N HIS A 26 16.10 -4.94 -2.86
CA HIS A 26 17.10 -4.24 -2.06
C HIS A 26 18.31 -5.16 -1.79
N LEU A 27 18.04 -6.42 -1.43
CA LEU A 27 19.05 -7.47 -1.20
C LEU A 27 19.74 -7.98 -2.47
N GLY A 28 19.30 -7.58 -3.67
CA GLY A 28 19.97 -7.93 -4.94
C GLY A 28 19.35 -9.08 -5.71
N TRP A 29 18.23 -9.65 -5.27
CA TRP A 29 17.59 -10.77 -5.95
C TRP A 29 16.97 -10.36 -7.29
N ARG A 30 17.42 -10.99 -8.39
CA ARG A 30 16.88 -10.88 -9.76
C ARG A 30 16.47 -9.44 -10.16
N ARG A 31 17.30 -8.44 -9.83
CA ARG A 31 16.93 -7.02 -9.88
C ARG A 31 16.25 -6.61 -11.19
N ASP A 32 16.76 -7.03 -12.33
CA ASP A 32 16.23 -6.58 -13.62
C ASP A 32 14.87 -7.21 -13.95
N ALA A 33 14.68 -8.50 -13.66
CA ALA A 33 13.41 -9.19 -13.89
C ALA A 33 12.32 -8.83 -12.87
N ALA A 34 12.71 -8.46 -11.65
CA ALA A 34 11.79 -8.21 -10.53
C ALA A 34 11.39 -6.73 -10.36
N ARG A 35 11.94 -5.80 -11.17
CA ARG A 35 11.54 -4.37 -11.17
C ARG A 35 10.13 -4.14 -11.72
N TRP A 36 9.80 -4.73 -12.87
CA TRP A 36 8.48 -4.51 -13.47
C TRP A 36 7.33 -5.04 -12.59
N PRO A 37 7.41 -6.27 -11.99
CA PRO A 37 6.35 -6.75 -11.10
C PRO A 37 6.24 -5.90 -9.84
N HIS A 38 7.36 -5.36 -9.34
CA HIS A 38 7.36 -4.44 -8.21
C HIS A 38 6.59 -3.15 -8.52
N HIS A 39 6.82 -2.55 -9.69
CA HIS A 39 6.04 -1.38 -10.10
C HIS A 39 4.56 -1.72 -10.37
N ALA A 40 4.26 -2.87 -10.97
CA ALA A 40 2.89 -3.32 -11.16
C ALA A 40 2.16 -3.49 -9.81
N LEU A 41 2.79 -4.14 -8.83
CA LEU A 41 2.27 -4.26 -7.47
C LEU A 41 2.07 -2.89 -6.83
N PHE A 42 3.01 -1.95 -7.00
CA PHE A 42 2.87 -0.59 -6.48
C PHE A 42 1.61 0.11 -7.01
N PHE A 43 1.37 0.06 -8.33
CA PHE A 43 0.18 0.65 -8.93
C PHE A 43 -1.11 -0.04 -8.48
N LEU A 44 -1.09 -1.38 -8.38
CA LEU A 44 -2.22 -2.15 -7.86
C LEU A 44 -2.51 -1.81 -6.39
N THR A 45 -1.50 -1.63 -5.55
CA THR A 45 -1.67 -1.20 -4.15
C THR A 45 -2.23 0.22 -4.07
N CYS A 46 -1.79 1.15 -4.93
CA CYS A 46 -2.36 2.50 -5.00
C CYS A 46 -3.85 2.46 -5.39
N ALA A 47 -4.19 1.72 -6.45
CA ALA A 47 -5.56 1.54 -6.90
C ALA A 47 -6.42 0.84 -5.83
N GLY A 48 -5.91 -0.22 -5.21
CA GLY A 48 -6.58 -0.94 -4.12
C GLY A 48 -6.84 -0.04 -2.90
N THR A 49 -5.90 0.83 -2.54
CA THR A 49 -6.07 1.81 -1.46
C THR A 49 -7.19 2.81 -1.80
N LEU A 50 -7.23 3.31 -3.05
CA LEU A 50 -8.27 4.22 -3.52
C LEU A 50 -9.66 3.55 -3.58
N ILE A 51 -9.73 2.30 -4.04
CA ILE A 51 -10.97 1.50 -4.05
C ILE A 51 -11.44 1.25 -2.62
N SER A 52 -10.53 0.88 -1.70
CA SER A 52 -10.84 0.66 -0.29
C SER A 52 -11.38 1.94 0.36
N LEU A 53 -10.76 3.09 0.07
CA LEU A 53 -11.23 4.41 0.48
C LEU A 53 -12.67 4.66 0.01
N GLY A 54 -12.94 4.48 -1.28
CA GLY A 54 -14.27 4.71 -1.86
C GLY A 54 -15.34 3.77 -1.32
N LEU A 55 -15.02 2.49 -1.13
CA LEU A 55 -15.94 1.51 -0.58
C LEU A 55 -16.21 1.73 0.91
N ALA A 56 -15.19 2.08 1.70
CA ALA A 56 -15.34 2.44 3.11
C ALA A 56 -16.23 3.70 3.24
N TRP A 57 -16.02 4.70 2.38
CA TRP A 57 -16.82 5.92 2.39
C TRP A 57 -18.29 5.64 2.08
N ARG A 58 -18.56 4.82 1.05
CA ARG A 58 -19.92 4.38 0.70
C ARG A 58 -20.60 3.56 1.81
N ALA A 59 -19.82 2.87 2.63
CA ALA A 59 -20.30 2.09 3.77
C ALA A 59 -20.52 2.92 5.04
N GLY A 60 -20.18 4.23 5.03
CA GLY A 60 -20.25 5.08 6.22
C GLY A 60 -19.11 4.86 7.22
N ALA A 61 -18.11 4.05 6.87
CA ALA A 61 -16.94 3.79 7.70
C ALA A 61 -15.99 5.00 7.73
N ALA A 62 -15.02 5.00 8.65
CA ALA A 62 -13.99 6.01 8.80
C ALA A 62 -12.95 6.00 7.66
N ALA A 63 -13.40 6.17 6.42
CA ALA A 63 -12.60 6.11 5.20
C ALA A 63 -11.43 7.10 5.21
N TRP A 64 -11.61 8.27 5.82
CA TRP A 64 -10.56 9.30 5.94
C TRP A 64 -9.26 8.76 6.53
N ALA A 65 -9.33 7.69 7.34
CA ALA A 65 -8.16 7.06 7.96
C ALA A 65 -7.20 6.42 6.94
N LEU A 66 -7.64 6.16 5.71
CA LEU A 66 -6.79 5.63 4.62
C LEU A 66 -6.06 6.73 3.83
N LEU A 67 -6.43 8.00 3.99
CA LEU A 67 -5.83 9.13 3.25
C LEU A 67 -4.31 9.28 3.49
N PRO A 68 -3.77 9.13 4.72
CA PRO A 68 -2.32 9.22 4.94
C PRO A 68 -1.55 8.15 4.17
N ALA A 69 -2.07 6.92 4.12
CA ALA A 69 -1.46 5.83 3.36
C ALA A 69 -1.43 6.13 1.86
N LEU A 70 -2.56 6.61 1.32
CA LEU A 70 -2.66 7.00 -0.09
C LEU A 70 -1.69 8.14 -0.42
N ALA A 71 -1.61 9.16 0.42
CA ALA A 71 -0.68 10.28 0.22
C ALA A 71 0.79 9.82 0.23
N LEU A 72 1.16 8.94 1.17
CA LEU A 72 2.51 8.38 1.25
C LEU A 72 2.85 7.53 0.03
N LEU A 73 1.93 6.66 -0.42
CA LEU A 73 2.09 5.86 -1.63
C LEU A 73 2.27 6.74 -2.88
N LEU A 74 1.40 7.72 -3.09
CA LEU A 74 1.48 8.63 -4.26
C LEU A 74 2.72 9.54 -4.22
N SER A 75 3.32 9.74 -3.05
CA SER A 75 4.57 10.49 -2.89
C SER A 75 5.83 9.67 -3.13
N MET A 76 5.73 8.34 -3.34
CA MET A 76 6.88 7.46 -3.60
C MET A 76 7.82 7.91 -4.71
N PRO A 77 7.34 8.43 -5.86
CA PRO A 77 8.22 8.91 -6.94
C PRO A 77 9.17 10.04 -6.52
N ARG A 78 8.93 10.69 -5.36
CA ARG A 78 9.81 11.74 -4.82
C ARG A 78 11.02 11.19 -4.05
N THR A 79 11.10 9.87 -3.85
CA THR A 79 12.22 9.19 -3.16
C THR A 79 13.15 8.51 -4.13
N ARG A 80 14.34 8.10 -3.68
CA ARG A 80 15.33 7.42 -4.53
C ARG A 80 15.41 5.91 -4.22
N PRO A 81 15.13 5.01 -5.17
CA PRO A 81 15.31 3.57 -4.95
C PRO A 81 16.72 3.23 -4.45
N GLY A 82 16.82 2.34 -3.47
CA GLY A 82 18.09 1.95 -2.84
C GLY A 82 18.63 2.94 -1.80
N ARG A 83 17.99 4.10 -1.62
CA ARG A 83 18.29 5.05 -0.54
C ARG A 83 17.35 4.87 0.64
N ALA A 84 17.74 5.42 1.80
CA ALA A 84 17.04 5.23 3.05
C ALA A 84 15.61 5.79 3.04
N ASP A 85 15.42 6.95 2.42
CA ASP A 85 14.15 7.63 2.24
C ASP A 85 13.10 6.74 1.54
N HIS A 86 13.51 5.87 0.62
CA HIS A 86 12.60 5.02 -0.12
C HIS A 86 12.04 3.87 0.74
N TRP A 87 12.89 3.13 1.44
CA TRP A 87 12.40 2.04 2.31
C TRP A 87 11.67 2.59 3.53
N GLN A 88 12.11 3.73 4.08
CA GLN A 88 11.42 4.40 5.19
C GLN A 88 10.00 4.79 4.78
N ARG A 89 9.83 5.39 3.61
CA ARG A 89 8.50 5.72 3.09
C ARG A 89 7.65 4.48 2.85
N ALA A 90 8.24 3.36 2.42
CA ALA A 90 7.49 2.11 2.22
C ALA A 90 6.93 1.58 3.54
N LEU A 91 7.73 1.59 4.60
CA LEU A 91 7.29 1.21 5.93
C LEU A 91 6.26 2.18 6.51
N LEU A 92 6.42 3.49 6.31
CA LEU A 92 5.44 4.49 6.72
C LEU A 92 4.10 4.30 5.98
N SER A 93 4.13 4.06 4.67
CA SER A 93 2.93 3.73 3.90
C SER A 93 2.23 2.49 4.46
N ALA A 94 3.00 1.47 4.82
CA ALA A 94 2.45 0.23 5.36
C ALA A 94 1.84 0.42 6.76
N ALA A 95 2.53 1.14 7.65
CA ALA A 95 2.02 1.47 8.97
C ALA A 95 0.74 2.32 8.88
N ALA A 96 0.75 3.35 8.02
CA ALA A 96 -0.42 4.19 7.79
C ALA A 96 -1.59 3.40 7.19
N PHE A 97 -1.32 2.49 6.25
CA PHE A 97 -2.36 1.64 5.67
C PHE A 97 -2.95 0.71 6.73
N THR A 98 -2.13 0.04 7.53
CA THR A 98 -2.59 -0.86 8.60
C THR A 98 -3.44 -0.10 9.62
N ALA A 99 -2.99 1.06 10.08
CA ALA A 99 -3.76 1.90 11.01
C ALA A 99 -5.10 2.35 10.40
N GLY A 100 -5.07 2.82 9.15
CA GLY A 100 -6.27 3.22 8.42
C GLY A 100 -7.25 2.08 8.17
N ALA A 101 -6.73 0.90 7.82
CA ALA A 101 -7.51 -0.31 7.60
C ALA A 101 -8.18 -0.80 8.88
N LEU A 102 -7.45 -0.85 10.01
CA LEU A 102 -8.02 -1.23 11.30
C LEU A 102 -9.10 -0.25 11.76
N THR A 103 -8.87 1.06 11.54
CA THR A 103 -9.85 2.10 11.88
C THR A 103 -11.12 1.95 11.04
N ALA A 104 -10.99 1.86 9.71
CA ALA A 104 -12.12 1.70 8.81
C ALA A 104 -12.81 0.32 8.91
N TRP A 105 -12.13 -0.69 9.46
CA TRP A 105 -12.71 -2.02 9.68
C TRP A 105 -13.68 -2.04 10.86
N GLY A 106 -13.36 -1.28 11.92
CA GLY A 106 -14.10 -1.25 13.19
C GLY A 106 -15.25 -0.23 13.26
N THR A 107 -15.50 0.50 12.18
CA THR A 107 -16.53 1.55 12.08
C THR A 107 -17.46 1.26 10.92
#